data_AF-A0A5K1G2K1-F1
#
_entry.id   AF-A0A5K1G2K1-F1
#
_cell.length_a   1.000
_cell.length_b   1.000
_cell.length_c   1.000
_cell.angle_alpha   90.00
_cell.angle_beta   90.00
_cell.angle_gamma   90.00
#
_symmetry.space_group_name_H-M   'P 1'
#
loop_
_entity.id
_entity.type
_entity.pdbx_description
1 polymer ?
#
loop_
_entity_poly.entity_id
_entity_poly.type
_entity_poly.pdbx_seq_one_letter_code
_entity_poly.pdbx_strand_id
1 'polypeptide(L)'
;QEISERDKKVRVCRRTLHEKEVRKRRGVTRLQFFMIVFVCSFAYYIVPNYLFQAISLFSVACYIWKDNIFAQQMGSGDQGLGIGAFGLDWSTVTGYLGSPLGSPGFAILNVAAGFILFLYVLVPISYFNNSYQGKRFPFASSGVFDGQGQPYHPMSVINPKTFEFDPVAYAKKGPVHLSNFFALAYSLNFATLTAVFSHVILFHG
;
A
#
# COMPACT_ATOMS: atom_id res chain seq x y z
N GLN A 1 -48.73 7.72 -3.12
CA GLN A 1 -47.84 6.89 -3.95
C GLN A 1 -46.75 6.20 -3.12
N GLU A 2 -46.08 6.90 -2.20
CA GLU A 2 -44.99 6.39 -1.36
C GLU A 2 -45.31 5.14 -0.49
N ILE A 3 -46.52 5.02 0.03
CA ILE A 3 -46.93 3.90 0.91
C ILE A 3 -47.03 2.59 0.11
N SER A 4 -47.50 2.65 -1.13
CA SER A 4 -47.61 1.50 -2.05
C SER A 4 -46.24 0.96 -2.46
N GLU A 5 -45.25 1.84 -2.59
CA GLU A 5 -43.89 1.48 -2.97
C GLU A 5 -43.13 0.81 -1.81
N ARG A 6 -43.31 1.31 -0.57
CA ARG A 6 -42.79 0.65 0.64
C ARG A 6 -43.38 -0.75 0.82
N ASP A 7 -44.68 -0.92 0.65
CA ASP A 7 -45.33 -2.22 0.75
C ASP A 7 -44.88 -3.20 -0.33
N LYS A 8 -44.64 -2.74 -1.57
CA LYS A 8 -44.03 -3.56 -2.62
C LYS A 8 -42.62 -4.00 -2.24
N LYS A 9 -41.78 -3.09 -1.72
CA LYS A 9 -40.40 -3.38 -1.34
C LYS A 9 -40.30 -4.37 -0.18
N VAL A 10 -41.15 -4.21 0.83
CA VAL A 10 -41.25 -5.16 1.97
C VAL A 10 -41.74 -6.53 1.50
N ARG A 11 -42.71 -6.57 0.57
CA ARG A 11 -43.24 -7.83 0.02
C ARG A 11 -42.24 -8.57 -0.88
N VAL A 12 -41.39 -7.83 -1.60
CA VAL A 12 -40.28 -8.39 -2.39
C VAL A 12 -39.18 -8.95 -1.47
N CYS A 13 -38.76 -8.21 -0.45
CA CYS A 13 -37.80 -8.71 0.55
C CYS A 13 -38.29 -9.95 1.30
N ARG A 14 -39.59 -10.01 1.61
CA ARG A 14 -40.18 -11.18 2.28
C ARG A 14 -40.23 -12.40 1.36
N ARG A 15 -40.46 -12.23 0.06
CA ARG A 15 -40.42 -13.33 -0.92
C ARG A 15 -39.01 -13.85 -1.15
N THR A 16 -38.02 -12.96 -1.30
CA THR A 16 -36.63 -13.38 -1.53
C THR A 16 -36.02 -14.13 -0.34
N LEU A 17 -36.45 -13.83 0.90
CA LEU A 17 -35.99 -14.53 2.11
C LEU A 17 -36.73 -15.84 2.43
N HIS A 18 -37.96 -16.03 1.93
CA HIS A 18 -38.80 -17.20 2.24
C HIS A 18 -39.07 -18.14 1.07
N GLU A 19 -38.41 -17.94 -0.07
CA GLU A 19 -38.48 -18.88 -1.18
C GLU A 19 -37.90 -20.24 -0.74
N LYS A 20 -38.78 -21.24 -0.55
CA LYS A 20 -38.36 -22.60 -0.20
C LYS A 20 -37.58 -23.18 -1.37
N GLU A 21 -36.27 -23.35 -1.21
CA GLU A 21 -35.42 -23.92 -2.25
C GLU A 21 -35.82 -25.38 -2.55
N VAL A 22 -36.12 -25.66 -3.81
CA VAL A 22 -36.36 -27.03 -4.29
C VAL A 22 -35.04 -27.79 -4.27
N ARG A 23 -34.89 -28.69 -3.30
CA ARG A 23 -33.68 -29.47 -3.03
C ARG A 23 -33.40 -30.45 -4.18
N LYS A 24 -32.41 -30.15 -5.03
CA LYS A 24 -31.94 -31.11 -6.04
C LYS A 24 -31.15 -32.22 -5.35
N ARG A 25 -31.47 -33.49 -5.64
CA ARG A 25 -31.00 -34.73 -4.95
C ARG A 25 -29.47 -34.91 -4.82
N ARG A 26 -28.65 -34.08 -5.46
CA ARG A 26 -27.17 -34.09 -5.47
C ARG A 26 -26.57 -32.68 -5.58
N GLY A 27 -27.06 -31.71 -4.80
CA GLY A 27 -26.49 -30.36 -4.76
C GLY A 27 -26.58 -29.72 -3.38
N VAL A 28 -25.60 -28.88 -3.05
CA VAL A 28 -25.64 -28.03 -1.85
C VAL A 28 -26.72 -26.95 -2.04
N THR A 29 -27.49 -26.66 -0.97
CA THR A 29 -28.44 -25.53 -0.99
C THR A 29 -27.67 -24.20 -1.07
N ARG A 30 -28.27 -23.12 -1.60
CA ARG A 30 -27.54 -21.84 -1.76
C ARG A 30 -27.06 -21.31 -0.41
N LEU A 31 -27.86 -21.49 0.64
CA LEU A 31 -27.49 -21.12 2.01
C LEU A 31 -26.33 -21.97 2.56
N GLN A 32 -26.29 -23.28 2.28
CA GLN A 32 -25.15 -24.13 2.68
C GLN A 32 -23.89 -23.78 1.90
N PHE A 33 -23.99 -23.51 0.60
CA PHE A 33 -22.85 -23.04 -0.19
C PHE A 33 -22.31 -21.72 0.35
N PHE A 34 -23.20 -20.77 0.65
CA PHE A 34 -22.83 -19.50 1.28
C PHE A 34 -22.13 -19.69 2.63
N MET A 35 -22.67 -20.54 3.52
CA MET A 35 -22.07 -20.80 4.83
C MET A 35 -20.71 -21.51 4.73
N ILE A 36 -20.55 -22.44 3.77
CA ILE A 36 -19.26 -23.09 3.51
C ILE A 36 -18.24 -22.06 3.04
N VAL A 37 -18.57 -21.25 2.04
CA VAL A 37 -17.67 -20.19 1.54
C VAL A 37 -17.35 -19.19 2.64
N PHE A 38 -18.32 -18.78 3.44
CA PHE A 38 -18.13 -17.85 4.56
C PHE A 38 -17.14 -18.39 5.60
N VAL A 39 -17.32 -19.64 6.04
CA VAL A 39 -16.42 -20.28 7.03
C VAL A 39 -15.04 -20.52 6.42
N CYS A 40 -14.96 -20.95 5.16
CA CYS A 40 -13.69 -21.15 4.46
C CYS A 40 -12.92 -19.83 4.28
N SER A 41 -13.59 -18.75 3.89
CA SER A 41 -12.99 -17.42 3.81
C SER A 41 -12.53 -16.94 5.19
N PHE A 42 -13.36 -17.09 6.23
CA PHE A 42 -12.98 -16.72 7.60
C PHE A 42 -11.75 -17.49 8.10
N ALA A 43 -11.70 -18.81 7.88
CA ALA A 43 -10.54 -19.63 8.21
C ALA A 43 -9.30 -19.23 7.40
N TYR A 44 -9.46 -18.97 6.10
CA TYR A 44 -8.36 -18.55 5.22
C TYR A 44 -7.77 -17.21 5.65
N TYR A 45 -8.58 -16.22 6.06
CA TYR A 45 -8.08 -14.93 6.50
C TYR A 45 -7.43 -14.95 7.89
N ILE A 46 -7.82 -15.87 8.78
CA ILE A 46 -7.24 -16.00 10.13
C ILE A 46 -5.80 -16.52 10.08
N VAL A 47 -5.50 -17.46 9.19
CA VAL A 47 -4.17 -18.09 9.13
C VAL A 47 -3.03 -17.08 8.85
N PRO A 48 -3.08 -16.24 7.80
CA PRO A 48 -2.04 -15.26 7.52
C PRO A 48 -2.09 -14.03 8.45
N ASN A 49 -3.27 -13.63 8.96
CA ASN A 49 -3.37 -12.45 9.82
C ASN A 49 -3.07 -12.72 11.30
N TYR A 50 -3.33 -13.93 11.81
CA TYR A 50 -3.26 -14.21 13.25
C TYR A 50 -2.23 -15.29 13.62
N LEU A 51 -2.06 -16.34 12.80
CA LEU A 51 -1.17 -17.46 13.15
C LEU A 51 0.24 -17.32 12.57
N PHE A 52 0.39 -16.77 11.37
CA PHE A 52 1.68 -16.66 10.69
C PHE A 52 1.83 -15.37 9.86
N GLN A 53 1.82 -14.22 10.54
CA GLN A 53 2.05 -12.92 9.90
C GLN A 53 3.38 -12.86 9.13
N ALA A 54 4.38 -13.65 9.54
CA ALA A 54 5.67 -13.76 8.85
C ALA A 54 5.62 -14.48 7.49
N ILE A 55 4.59 -15.29 7.21
CA ILE A 55 4.41 -15.95 5.90
C ILE A 55 3.80 -14.98 4.88
N SER A 56 3.06 -13.98 5.35
CA SER A 56 2.36 -13.01 4.49
C SER A 56 3.30 -12.14 3.67
N LEU A 57 4.55 -11.97 4.09
CA LEU A 57 5.62 -11.34 3.31
C LEU A 57 6.88 -12.20 3.34
N PHE A 58 6.99 -13.13 2.38
CA PHE A 58 8.21 -13.90 2.21
C PHE A 58 9.21 -13.14 1.32
N SER A 59 10.28 -12.62 1.92
CA SER A 59 11.39 -12.03 1.15
C SER A 59 12.48 -13.07 0.88
N VAL A 60 12.58 -13.49 -0.38
CA VAL A 60 13.64 -14.39 -0.86
C VAL A 60 15.01 -13.74 -0.65
N ALA A 61 15.10 -12.43 -0.85
CA ALA A 61 16.35 -11.67 -0.70
C ALA A 61 16.83 -11.64 0.75
N CYS A 62 15.93 -11.48 1.74
CA CYS A 62 16.30 -11.55 3.15
C CYS A 62 16.72 -12.96 3.60
N TYR A 63 16.22 -14.01 2.95
CA TYR A 63 16.60 -15.38 3.25
C TYR A 63 17.99 -15.74 2.71
N ILE A 64 18.33 -15.28 1.50
CA ILE A 64 19.62 -15.54 0.84
C ILE A 64 20.75 -14.71 1.46
N TRP A 65 20.50 -13.43 1.79
CA TRP A 65 21.52 -12.53 2.33
C TRP A 65 21.22 -12.13 3.77
N LYS A 66 21.50 -13.03 4.72
CA LYS A 66 21.30 -12.79 6.17
C LYS A 66 22.33 -11.85 6.81
N ASP A 67 23.55 -11.78 6.28
CA ASP A 67 24.64 -11.04 6.96
C ASP A 67 24.89 -9.65 6.38
N ASN A 68 24.21 -9.28 5.29
CA ASN A 68 24.41 -8.01 4.62
C ASN A 68 23.24 -7.05 4.86
N ILE A 69 23.48 -6.02 5.68
CA ILE A 69 22.51 -4.97 6.04
C ILE A 69 21.95 -4.27 4.80
N PHE A 70 22.79 -4.05 3.78
CA PHE A 70 22.37 -3.39 2.55
C PHE A 70 21.42 -4.28 1.73
N ALA A 71 21.74 -5.58 1.63
CA ALA A 71 20.88 -6.54 0.94
C ALA A 71 19.54 -6.72 1.68
N GLN A 72 19.54 -6.65 3.01
CA GLN A 72 18.31 -6.67 3.82
C GLN A 72 17.46 -5.42 3.63
N GLN A 73 18.07 -4.23 3.57
CA GLN A 73 17.33 -2.98 3.27
C GLN A 73 16.76 -2.97 1.85
N MET A 74 17.41 -3.64 0.90
CA MET A 74 16.86 -3.80 -0.45
C MET A 74 15.75 -4.86 -0.51
N GLY A 75 15.93 -5.98 0.19
CA GLY A 75 15.06 -7.14 0.11
C GLY A 75 13.84 -7.09 1.03
N SER A 76 13.90 -6.37 2.14
CA SER A 76 12.82 -6.35 3.13
C SER A 76 11.55 -5.76 2.53
N GLY A 77 10.43 -6.48 2.64
CA GLY A 77 9.12 -6.03 2.15
C GLY A 77 8.39 -5.04 3.07
N ASP A 78 8.77 -4.97 4.35
CA ASP A 78 8.12 -4.11 5.35
C ASP A 78 8.91 -2.83 5.62
N GLN A 79 10.24 -2.95 5.74
CA GLN A 79 11.14 -1.83 6.05
C GLN A 79 12.15 -1.51 4.94
N GLY A 80 12.02 -2.16 3.78
CA GLY A 80 12.94 -2.03 2.64
C GLY A 80 12.22 -1.75 1.33
N LEU A 81 12.93 -1.96 0.21
CA LEU A 81 12.34 -1.79 -1.14
C LEU A 81 11.45 -2.96 -1.58
N GLY A 82 11.48 -4.09 -0.88
CA GLY A 82 10.73 -5.29 -1.25
C GLY A 82 11.24 -5.99 -2.51
N ILE A 83 12.52 -5.83 -2.87
CA ILE A 83 13.12 -6.55 -4.01
C ILE A 83 13.09 -8.05 -3.72
N GLY A 84 12.26 -8.79 -4.45
CA GLY A 84 12.07 -10.23 -4.25
C GLY A 84 11.22 -10.59 -3.01
N ALA A 85 10.41 -9.64 -2.52
CA ALA A 85 9.38 -9.91 -1.53
C ALA A 85 8.08 -10.36 -2.22
N PHE A 86 7.57 -11.52 -1.82
CA PHE A 86 6.34 -12.10 -2.34
C PHE A 86 5.29 -12.14 -1.24
N GLY A 87 4.15 -11.50 -1.52
CA GLY A 87 2.96 -11.62 -0.69
C GLY A 87 2.20 -12.90 -1.07
N LEU A 88 2.21 -13.91 -0.21
CA LEU A 88 1.46 -15.16 -0.43
C LEU A 88 -0.02 -15.05 -0.02
N ASP A 89 -0.40 -13.94 0.61
CA ASP A 89 -1.77 -13.67 1.04
C ASP A 89 -2.51 -12.76 0.04
N TRP A 90 -3.73 -13.18 -0.32
CA TRP A 90 -4.62 -12.42 -1.19
C TRP A 90 -5.02 -11.07 -0.57
N SER A 91 -5.08 -10.93 0.76
CA SER A 91 -5.30 -9.63 1.41
C SER A 91 -4.17 -8.65 1.11
N THR A 92 -2.92 -9.11 1.19
CA THR A 92 -1.74 -8.28 0.91
C THR A 92 -1.69 -7.88 -0.56
N VAL A 93 -2.00 -8.81 -1.47
CA VAL A 93 -2.05 -8.53 -2.92
C VAL A 93 -3.13 -7.50 -3.25
N THR A 94 -4.32 -7.64 -2.68
CA THR A 94 -5.45 -6.74 -2.96
C THR A 94 -5.39 -5.41 -2.23
N GLY A 95 -4.66 -5.31 -1.11
CA GLY A 95 -4.50 -4.08 -0.34
C GLY A 95 -3.70 -3.00 -1.06
N TYR A 96 -2.73 -3.36 -1.91
CA TYR A 96 -1.86 -2.40 -2.60
C TYR A 96 -2.39 -1.93 -3.96
N LEU A 97 -2.94 -2.83 -4.79
CA LEU A 97 -3.38 -2.53 -6.15
C LEU A 97 -4.92 -2.54 -6.31
N GLY A 98 -5.67 -2.73 -5.22
CA GLY A 98 -7.10 -3.06 -5.29
C GLY A 98 -7.30 -4.49 -5.78
N SER A 99 -8.53 -4.86 -6.19
CA SER A 99 -8.80 -6.20 -6.71
C SER A 99 -8.28 -6.33 -8.16
N PRO A 100 -7.14 -7.03 -8.41
CA PRO A 100 -6.59 -7.17 -9.76
C PRO A 100 -7.54 -7.96 -10.68
N LEU A 101 -8.46 -8.73 -10.10
CA LEU A 101 -9.48 -9.49 -10.82
C LEU A 101 -10.42 -8.61 -11.66
N GLY A 102 -10.59 -7.33 -11.27
CA GLY A 102 -11.48 -6.39 -11.96
C GLY A 102 -10.78 -5.45 -12.94
N SER A 103 -9.44 -5.45 -12.97
CA SER A 103 -8.65 -4.51 -13.79
C SER A 103 -8.17 -5.18 -15.08
N PRO A 104 -8.22 -4.50 -16.24
CA PRO A 104 -7.70 -5.08 -17.48
C PRO A 104 -6.19 -5.36 -17.37
N GLY A 105 -5.75 -6.51 -17.89
CA GLY A 105 -4.36 -6.97 -17.76
C GLY A 105 -3.31 -5.97 -18.26
N PHE A 106 -3.64 -5.18 -19.28
CA PHE A 106 -2.77 -4.12 -19.79
C PHE A 106 -2.48 -3.03 -18.73
N ALA A 107 -3.47 -2.63 -17.94
CA ALA A 107 -3.28 -1.66 -16.88
C ALA A 107 -2.34 -2.21 -15.78
N ILE A 108 -2.50 -3.49 -15.44
CA ILE A 108 -1.63 -4.18 -14.47
C ILE A 108 -0.19 -4.21 -14.97
N LEU A 109 0.03 -4.58 -16.24
CA LEU A 109 1.38 -4.60 -16.83
C LEU A 109 2.01 -3.21 -16.89
N ASN A 110 1.23 -2.16 -17.19
CA ASN A 110 1.75 -0.79 -17.22
C ASN A 110 2.19 -0.32 -15.83
N VAL A 111 1.37 -0.58 -14.80
CA VAL A 111 1.72 -0.27 -13.40
C VAL A 111 2.96 -1.07 -12.97
N ALA A 112 3.03 -2.35 -13.31
CA ALA A 112 4.20 -3.19 -13.01
C ALA A 112 5.47 -2.68 -13.70
N ALA A 113 5.39 -2.26 -14.97
CA ALA A 113 6.51 -1.67 -15.69
C ALA A 113 6.98 -0.35 -15.04
N GLY A 114 6.06 0.53 -14.65
CA GLY A 114 6.37 1.76 -13.94
C GLY A 114 7.03 1.51 -12.59
N PHE A 115 6.54 0.52 -11.83
CA PHE A 115 7.13 0.09 -10.57
C PHE A 115 8.56 -0.44 -10.73
N ILE A 116 8.80 -1.28 -11.74
CA ILE A 116 10.13 -1.82 -12.05
C ILE A 116 11.09 -0.68 -12.43
N LEU A 117 10.67 0.22 -13.32
CA LEU A 117 11.49 1.36 -13.72
C LEU A 117 11.83 2.25 -12.52
N PHE A 118 10.85 2.55 -11.67
CA PHE A 118 11.06 3.37 -10.49
C PHE A 118 12.05 2.73 -9.50
N LEU A 119 11.81 1.50 -9.08
CA LEU A 119 12.62 0.83 -8.05
C LEU A 119 13.99 0.38 -8.54
N TYR A 120 14.12 -0.11 -9.78
CA TYR A 120 15.38 -0.68 -10.27
C TYR A 120 16.22 0.31 -11.07
N VAL A 121 15.65 1.41 -11.58
CA VAL A 121 16.39 2.39 -12.39
C VAL A 121 16.51 3.72 -11.66
N LEU A 122 15.39 4.37 -11.35
CA LEU A 122 15.39 5.73 -10.78
C LEU A 122 16.01 5.80 -9.38
N VAL A 123 15.59 4.92 -8.46
CA VAL A 123 16.09 4.92 -7.08
C VAL A 123 17.60 4.64 -7.01
N PRO A 124 18.15 3.61 -7.70
CA PRO A 124 19.58 3.37 -7.70
C PRO A 124 20.39 4.51 -8.34
N ILE A 125 19.96 5.03 -9.50
CA ILE A 125 20.65 6.14 -10.16
C ILE A 125 20.76 7.35 -9.23
N SER A 126 19.65 7.72 -8.58
CA SER A 126 19.65 8.86 -7.67
C SER A 126 20.57 8.63 -6.47
N TYR A 127 20.61 7.40 -5.93
CA TYR A 127 21.46 7.06 -4.79
C TYR A 127 22.96 7.03 -5.16
N PHE A 128 23.32 6.43 -6.29
CA PHE A 128 24.72 6.37 -6.74
C PHE A 128 25.27 7.75 -7.11
N ASN A 129 24.45 8.59 -7.73
CA ASN A 129 24.81 9.98 -8.07
C ASN A 129 24.85 10.91 -6.85
N ASN A 130 24.58 10.40 -5.64
CA ASN A 130 24.54 11.15 -4.38
C ASN A 130 23.70 12.44 -4.48
N SER A 131 22.61 12.38 -5.26
CA SER A 131 21.70 13.51 -5.34
C SER A 131 21.13 13.80 -3.95
N TYR A 132 21.05 15.07 -3.57
CA TYR A 132 20.53 15.50 -2.27
C TYR A 132 21.35 15.09 -1.04
N GLN A 133 22.65 14.76 -1.21
CA GLN A 133 23.50 14.19 -0.14
C GLN A 133 22.91 12.89 0.46
N GLY A 134 22.16 12.15 -0.35
CA GLY A 134 21.37 11.00 0.06
C GLY A 134 22.16 9.86 0.72
N LYS A 135 23.47 9.75 0.47
CA LYS A 135 24.34 8.74 1.12
C LYS A 135 24.51 8.94 2.63
N ARG A 136 24.15 10.11 3.16
CA ARG A 136 24.21 10.41 4.60
C ARG A 136 23.02 9.84 5.38
N PHE A 137 21.99 9.37 4.67
CA PHE A 137 20.74 8.88 5.23
C PHE A 137 20.52 7.40 4.87
N PRO A 138 19.72 6.65 5.64
CA PRO A 138 19.34 5.29 5.28
C PRO A 138 18.65 5.24 3.90
N PHE A 139 18.94 4.19 3.12
CA PHE A 139 18.52 4.05 1.72
C PHE A 139 17.00 4.15 1.54
N ALA A 140 16.25 3.47 2.40
CA ALA A 140 14.80 3.49 2.44
C ALA A 140 14.33 3.77 3.86
N SER A 141 13.77 4.96 4.07
CA SER A 141 13.12 5.34 5.32
C SER A 141 12.06 6.39 5.05
N SER A 142 10.90 6.26 5.69
CA SER A 142 9.83 7.27 5.71
C SER A 142 10.09 8.39 6.72
N GLY A 143 11.17 8.31 7.49
CA GLY A 143 11.54 9.29 8.50
C GLY A 143 12.13 10.58 7.93
N VAL A 144 12.07 11.62 8.75
CA VAL A 144 12.73 12.91 8.53
C VAL A 144 14.04 12.97 9.31
N PHE A 145 15.06 13.60 8.72
CA PHE A 145 16.42 13.66 9.27
C PHE A 145 16.94 15.09 9.34
N ASP A 146 17.90 15.34 10.23
CA ASP A 146 18.68 16.57 10.26
C ASP A 146 19.84 16.54 9.25
N GLY A 147 20.57 17.65 9.08
CA GLY A 147 21.74 17.69 8.19
C GLY A 147 22.90 16.76 8.58
N GLN A 148 22.85 16.14 9.77
CA GLN A 148 23.86 15.21 10.27
C GLN A 148 23.46 13.74 10.11
N GLY A 149 22.23 13.45 9.67
CA GLY A 149 21.72 12.07 9.50
C GLY A 149 20.97 11.53 10.71
N GLN A 150 20.69 12.33 11.74
CA GLN A 150 19.93 11.93 12.91
C GLN A 150 18.43 12.16 12.72
N PRO A 151 17.56 11.34 13.36
CA PRO A 151 16.12 11.51 13.25
C PRO A 151 15.67 12.89 13.76
N TYR A 152 14.93 13.61 12.93
CA TYR A 152 14.50 14.97 13.22
C TYR A 152 13.24 14.98 14.08
N HIS A 153 13.37 15.36 15.36
CA HIS A 153 12.22 15.59 16.24
C HIS A 153 11.51 16.90 15.90
N PRO A 154 10.25 16.90 15.40
CA PRO A 154 9.54 18.11 15.01
C PRO A 154 9.16 18.99 16.21
N MET A 155 8.88 18.36 17.35
CA MET A 155 8.49 19.03 18.60
C MET A 155 9.57 19.96 19.15
N SER A 156 10.83 19.85 18.71
CA SER A 156 11.89 20.74 19.18
C SER A 156 11.91 22.11 18.49
N VAL A 157 11.15 22.27 17.40
CA VAL A 157 11.05 23.52 16.62
C VAL A 157 9.72 24.22 16.87
N ILE A 158 8.85 23.58 17.64
CA ILE A 158 7.55 24.08 18.03
C ILE A 158 7.65 24.48 19.49
N ASN A 159 7.19 25.69 19.81
CA ASN A 159 7.11 26.11 21.20
C ASN A 159 6.03 25.26 21.91
N PRO A 160 6.37 24.49 22.94
CA PRO A 160 5.43 23.55 23.58
C PRO A 160 4.24 24.23 24.28
N LYS A 161 4.32 25.55 24.52
CA LYS A 161 3.26 26.31 25.19
C LYS A 161 2.26 26.93 24.23
N THR A 162 2.74 27.46 23.11
CA THR A 162 1.90 28.16 22.13
C THR A 162 1.58 27.32 20.90
N PHE A 163 2.26 26.17 20.72
CA PHE A 163 2.24 25.36 19.51
C PHE A 163 2.58 26.15 18.24
N GLU A 164 3.26 27.28 18.39
CA GLU A 164 3.74 28.11 17.30
C GLU A 164 5.14 27.68 16.87
N PHE A 165 5.43 27.90 15.59
CA PHE A 165 6.74 27.66 15.02
C PHE A 165 7.77 28.65 15.59
N ASP A 166 8.87 28.13 16.13
CA ASP A 166 9.97 28.95 16.66
C ASP A 166 11.09 29.07 15.60
N PRO A 167 11.23 30.24 14.95
CA PRO A 167 12.24 30.46 13.93
C PRO A 167 13.67 30.44 14.50
N VAL A 168 13.86 30.74 15.78
CA VAL A 168 15.19 30.72 16.43
C VAL A 168 15.63 29.29 16.67
N ALA A 169 14.72 28.44 17.16
CA ALA A 169 14.97 27.01 17.30
C ALA A 169 15.22 26.36 15.93
N TYR A 170 14.46 26.75 14.90
CA TYR A 170 14.67 26.28 13.52
C TYR A 170 16.04 26.67 12.98
N ALA A 171 16.44 27.94 13.13
CA ALA A 171 17.75 28.42 12.66
C ALA A 171 18.92 27.67 13.30
N LYS A 172 18.78 27.27 14.56
CA LYS A 172 19.81 26.50 15.28
C LYS A 172 19.87 25.03 14.84
N LYS A 173 18.72 24.42 14.53
CA LYS A 173 18.62 22.99 14.18
C LYS A 173 18.84 22.73 12.69
N GLY A 174 18.54 23.71 11.85
CA GLY A 174 18.66 23.63 10.40
C GLY A 174 17.44 23.01 9.70
N PRO A 175 17.49 22.97 8.35
CA PRO A 175 16.41 22.46 7.52
C PRO A 175 16.22 20.96 7.70
N VAL A 176 14.99 20.51 7.41
CA VAL A 176 14.63 19.09 7.41
C VAL A 176 15.11 18.44 6.12
N HIS A 177 15.75 17.29 6.24
CA HIS A 177 16.17 16.44 5.13
C HIS A 177 15.33 15.16 5.10
N LEU A 178 15.16 14.62 3.89
CA LEU A 178 14.36 13.43 3.61
C LEU A 178 15.26 12.38 2.98
N SER A 179 14.95 11.09 3.17
CA SER A 179 15.65 10.03 2.45
C SER A 179 15.42 10.16 0.94
N ASN A 180 16.40 9.69 0.15
CA ASN A 180 16.33 9.79 -1.31
C ASN A 180 15.12 9.02 -1.87
N PHE A 181 14.82 7.85 -1.31
CA PHE A 181 13.63 7.08 -1.66
C PHE A 181 12.34 7.85 -1.40
N PHE A 182 12.21 8.46 -0.21
CA PHE A 182 10.99 9.18 0.17
C PHE A 182 10.79 10.45 -0.68
N ALA A 183 11.87 11.19 -0.97
CA ALA A 183 11.82 12.36 -1.85
C ALA A 183 11.38 11.98 -3.27
N LEU A 184 11.93 10.90 -3.84
CA LEU A 184 11.53 10.41 -5.17
C LEU A 184 10.08 9.91 -5.21
N ALA A 185 9.64 9.19 -4.17
CA ALA A 185 8.25 8.73 -4.07
C ALA A 185 7.28 9.93 -4.04
N TYR A 186 7.61 10.97 -3.28
CA TYR A 186 6.80 12.19 -3.22
C TYR A 186 6.79 12.95 -4.55
N SER A 187 7.93 12.98 -5.25
CA SER A 187 8.04 13.58 -6.59
C SER A 187 7.19 12.85 -7.63
N LEU A 188 7.14 11.52 -7.55
CA LEU A 188 6.30 10.70 -8.42
C LEU A 188 4.82 10.99 -8.19
N ASN A 189 4.38 11.20 -6.95
CA ASN A 189 2.99 11.58 -6.65
C ASN A 189 2.60 12.91 -7.31
N PHE A 190 3.48 13.91 -7.28
CA PHE A 190 3.25 15.17 -8.00
C PHE A 190 3.23 14.97 -9.52
N ALA A 191 4.10 14.10 -10.06
CA ALA A 191 4.09 13.78 -11.47
C ALA A 191 2.77 13.09 -11.88
N THR A 192 2.23 12.19 -11.06
CA THR A 192 0.93 11.56 -11.28
C THR A 192 -0.20 12.60 -11.31
N LEU A 193 -0.21 13.56 -10.40
CA LEU A 193 -1.19 14.65 -10.39
C LEU A 193 -1.16 15.42 -11.72
N THR A 194 0.03 15.82 -12.17
CA THR A 194 0.22 16.53 -13.45
C THR A 194 -0.19 15.67 -14.63
N ALA A 195 0.12 14.37 -14.62
CA ALA A 195 -0.26 13.44 -15.68
C ALA A 195 -1.78 13.32 -15.82
N VAL A 196 -2.53 13.33 -14.71
CA VAL A 196 -3.99 13.35 -14.74
C VAL A 196 -4.50 14.63 -15.41
N PHE A 197 -3.93 15.80 -15.08
CA PHE A 197 -4.29 17.04 -15.76
C PHE A 197 -4.01 17.00 -17.26
N SER A 198 -2.81 16.55 -17.66
CA SER A 198 -2.46 16.41 -19.08
C SER A 198 -3.39 15.43 -19.81
N HIS A 199 -3.75 14.32 -19.17
CA HIS A 199 -4.69 13.36 -19.74
C HIS A 199 -6.09 13.96 -19.92
N VAL A 200 -6.61 14.67 -18.92
CA VAL A 200 -7.93 15.32 -19.02
C VAL A 200 -7.95 16.37 -20.11
N ILE A 201 -6.92 17.23 -20.19
CA ILE A 201 -6.84 18.27 -21.22
C ILE A 201 -6.75 17.67 -22.63
N LEU A 202 -5.99 16.60 -22.81
CA LEU A 202 -5.75 16.03 -24.15
C LEU A 202 -6.89 15.14 -24.65
N PHE A 203 -7.62 14.45 -23.76
CA PHE A 203 -8.70 13.52 -24.14
C PHE A 203 -10.11 14.09 -23.93
N HIS A 204 -10.27 15.09 -23.08
CA HIS A 204 -11.57 15.68 -22.75
C HIS A 204 -11.62 17.21 -22.85
N GLY A 205 -10.49 17.86 -23.16
CA GLY A 205 -10.38 19.29 -23.41
C GLY A 205 -10.45 19.65 -24.88
#